data_AF-A0A514LG46-F1
#
_entry.id   AF-A0A514LG46-F1
#
_cell.length_a   1.000
_cell.length_b   1.000
_cell.length_c   1.000
_cell.angle_alpha   90.00
_cell.angle_beta   90.00
_cell.angle_gamma   90.00
#
_symmetry.space_group_name_H-M   'P 1'
#
loop_
_entity.id
_entity.type
_entity.pdbx_description
1 polymer ?
#
loop_
_entity_poly.entity_id
_entity_poly.type
_entity_poly.pdbx_seq_one_letter_code
_entity_poly.pdbx_strand_id
1 'polypeptide(L)' 'MTSWTAWLVVVLAVAGLVYAIYSVTTKKSLGLYISAVVHMILGVITLPSIGLIILGLAILELIGGIILTLSSSSVFHR' A
#
# COMPACT_ATOMS: atom_id res chain seq x y z
N MET A 1 3.30 -19.76 13.13
CA MET A 1 4.25 -19.35 12.07
C MET A 1 5.64 -19.76 12.50
N THR A 2 6.39 -20.43 11.63
CA THR A 2 7.84 -20.60 11.84
C THR A 2 8.51 -19.22 11.80
N SER A 3 9.56 -18.99 12.59
CA SER A 3 10.19 -17.66 12.71
C SER A 3 10.52 -17.01 11.35
N TRP A 4 10.93 -17.80 10.36
CA TRP A 4 11.26 -17.33 9.02
C TRP A 4 10.06 -16.79 8.22
N THR A 5 8.85 -17.35 8.39
CA THR A 5 7.65 -16.87 7.67
C THR A 5 7.19 -15.51 8.17
N ALA A 6 7.34 -15.24 9.47
CA ALA A 6 7.05 -13.93 10.04
C ALA A 6 7.99 -12.85 9.49
N TRP A 7 9.28 -13.16 9.33
CA TRP A 7 10.24 -12.23 8.73
C TRP A 7 9.93 -11.90 7.28
N LEU A 8 9.49 -12.89 6.48
CA LEU A 8 9.07 -12.64 5.10
C LEU A 8 7.89 -11.68 5.00
N VAL A 9 6.89 -11.84 5.87
CA VAL A 9 5.73 -10.92 5.93
C VAL A 9 6.21 -9.50 6.20
N VAL A 10 7.11 -9.30 7.16
CA VAL A 10 7.63 -7.98 7.50
C VAL A 10 8.40 -7.37 6.33
N VAL A 11 9.28 -8.13 5.69
CA VAL A 11 10.06 -7.65 4.53
C VAL A 11 9.14 -7.25 3.37
N LEU A 12 8.11 -8.06 3.08
CA LEU A 12 7.15 -7.76 2.02
C LEU A 12 6.30 -6.52 2.32
N ALA A 13 5.85 -6.36 3.58
CA ALA A 13 5.11 -5.17 4.00
C ALA A 13 5.99 -3.91 3.90
N VAL A 14 7.26 -3.98 4.33
CA VAL A 14 8.18 -2.84 4.22
C VAL A 14 8.48 -2.52 2.75
N ALA A 15 8.68 -3.52 1.90
CA ALA A 15 8.90 -3.32 0.46
C ALA A 15 7.70 -2.65 -0.22
N GLY A 16 6.47 -3.09 0.11
CA GLY A 16 5.23 -2.45 -0.33
C GLY A 16 5.19 -0.98 0.11
N LEU A 17 5.44 -0.70 1.38
CA LEU A 17 5.41 0.65 1.92
C LEU A 17 6.43 1.59 1.24
N VAL A 18 7.66 1.11 1.00
CA VAL A 18 8.69 1.87 0.26
C VAL A 18 8.21 2.17 -1.16
N TYR A 19 7.58 1.20 -1.83
CA TYR A 19 7.01 1.40 -3.16
C TYR A 19 5.84 2.41 -3.15
N ALA A 20 5.00 2.41 -2.12
CA ALA A 20 3.97 3.43 -1.94
C ALA A 20 4.56 4.83 -1.77
N ILE A 21 5.57 4.99 -0.91
CA ILE A 21 6.27 6.26 -0.71
C ILE A 21 6.86 6.75 -2.03
N TYR A 22 7.57 5.88 -2.76
CA TYR A 22 8.09 6.21 -4.09
C TYR A 22 6.97 6.65 -5.05
N SER A 23 5.83 5.99 -5.03
CA SER A 23 4.68 6.32 -5.87
C SER A 23 4.09 7.70 -5.54
N VAL A 24 4.04 8.08 -4.25
CA VAL A 24 3.69 9.46 -3.85
C VAL A 24 4.69 10.46 -4.40
N THR A 25 6.00 10.23 -4.23
CA THR A 25 7.05 11.17 -4.67
C THR A 25 7.06 11.37 -6.18
N THR A 26 6.73 10.33 -6.94
CA THR A 26 6.64 10.38 -8.41
C THR A 26 5.24 10.74 -8.92
N LYS A 27 4.30 11.04 -8.03
CA LYS A 27 2.89 11.36 -8.33
C LYS A 27 2.18 10.30 -9.17
N LYS A 28 2.56 9.02 -9.01
CA LYS A 28 1.99 7.89 -9.75
C LYS A 28 0.91 7.20 -8.92
N SER A 29 -0.36 7.55 -9.13
CA SER A 29 -1.49 6.94 -8.41
C SER A 29 -1.60 5.43 -8.62
N LEU A 30 -1.25 4.94 -9.82
CA LEU A 30 -1.22 3.50 -10.12
C LEU A 30 -0.33 2.71 -9.14
N GLY A 31 0.81 3.28 -8.75
CA GLY A 31 1.72 2.62 -7.81
C GLY A 31 1.13 2.49 -6.40
N LEU A 32 0.32 3.46 -5.97
CA LEU A 32 -0.41 3.37 -4.70
C LEU A 32 -1.51 2.31 -4.74
N TYR A 33 -2.23 2.18 -5.85
CA TYR A 33 -3.22 1.11 -6.00
C TYR A 33 -2.58 -0.28 -5.98
N ILE A 34 -1.44 -0.45 -6.64
CA ILE A 34 -0.69 -1.72 -6.60
C ILE A 34 -0.23 -2.03 -5.18
N SER A 35 0.35 -1.05 -4.46
CA SER A 35 0.76 -1.24 -3.07
C SER A 35 -0.42 -1.62 -2.16
N ALA A 36 -1.56 -0.94 -2.32
CA ALA A 36 -2.77 -1.21 -1.56
C ALA A 36 -3.25 -2.66 -1.74
N VAL A 37 -3.21 -3.20 -2.97
CA VAL A 37 -3.57 -4.60 -3.22
C VAL A 37 -2.58 -5.56 -2.55
N VAL A 38 -1.27 -5.26 -2.60
CA VAL A 38 -0.24 -6.08 -1.95
C VAL A 38 -0.46 -6.13 -0.43
N HIS A 39 -0.63 -4.97 0.21
CA HIS A 39 -0.91 -4.92 1.64
C HIS A 39 -2.27 -5.51 2.01
N MET A 40 -3.29 -5.41 1.14
CA MET A 40 -4.58 -6.05 1.38
C MET A 40 -4.44 -7.58 1.42
N ILE A 41 -3.79 -8.17 0.41
CA ILE A 41 -3.56 -9.63 0.36
C ILE A 41 -2.71 -10.08 1.55
N LEU A 42 -1.60 -9.38 1.80
CA LEU A 42 -0.69 -9.70 2.89
C LEU A 42 -1.38 -9.55 4.27
N GLY A 43 -2.20 -8.51 4.42
CA GLY A 43 -2.97 -8.25 5.62
C GLY A 43 -3.98 -9.35 5.92
N VAL A 44 -4.75 -9.79 4.91
CA VAL A 44 -5.71 -10.90 5.08
C VAL A 44 -5.02 -12.20 5.48
N ILE A 45 -3.89 -12.54 4.85
CA ILE A 45 -3.14 -13.78 5.15
C ILE A 45 -2.56 -13.78 6.57
N THR A 46 -2.38 -12.60 7.17
CA THR A 46 -1.69 -12.42 8.47
C THR A 46 -2.63 -12.00 9.61
N LEU A 47 -3.94 -12.03 9.36
CA LEU A 47 -4.95 -11.88 10.41
C LEU A 47 -4.90 -13.05 11.42
N PRO A 48 -5.27 -12.81 12.69
CA PRO A 48 -5.72 -11.54 13.28
C PRO A 48 -4.59 -10.65 13.83
N SER A 49 -3.33 -11.07 13.69
CA SER A 49 -2.17 -10.45 14.35
C SER A 49 -1.75 -9.12 13.68
N ILE A 50 -0.59 -9.08 13.03
CA ILE A 50 -0.11 -7.87 12.34
C ILE A 50 -0.98 -7.49 11.12
N GLY A 51 -1.82 -8.41 10.65
CA GLY A 51 -2.66 -8.21 9.47
C GLY A 51 -3.58 -6.99 9.55
N LEU A 52 -4.08 -6.63 10.74
CA LEU A 52 -4.91 -5.42 10.91
C LEU A 52 -4.14 -4.14 10.63
N ILE A 53 -2.87 -4.07 11.05
CA ILE A 53 -2.00 -2.92 10.79
C ILE A 53 -1.72 -2.80 9.29
N ILE A 54 -1.41 -3.94 8.65
CA ILE A 54 -1.14 -4.01 7.22
C ILE A 54 -2.39 -3.63 6.41
N LEU A 55 -3.59 -4.06 6.84
CA LEU A 55 -4.86 -3.63 6.23
C LEU A 55 -5.11 -2.12 6.38
N GLY A 56 -4.74 -1.54 7.53
CA GLY A 56 -4.77 -0.09 7.72
C GLY A 56 -3.89 0.65 6.70
N LEU A 57 -2.68 0.14 6.43
CA LEU A 57 -1.81 0.69 5.39
C LEU A 57 -2.45 0.60 4.00
N ALA A 58 -3.06 -0.53 3.66
CA ALA A 58 -3.76 -0.71 2.38
C ALA A 58 -4.87 0.34 2.17
N ILE A 59 -5.63 0.65 3.22
CA ILE A 59 -6.68 1.68 3.18
C ILE A 59 -6.07 3.07 2.96
N LEU A 60 -5.00 3.41 3.67
CA LEU A 60 -4.31 4.70 3.50
C LEU A 60 -3.74 4.87 2.09
N GLU A 61 -3.16 3.81 1.53
CA GLU A 61 -2.62 3.81 0.16
C GLU A 61 -3.74 3.96 -0.88
N LEU A 62 -4.89 3.29 -0.68
CA LEU A 62 -6.05 3.45 -1.55
C LEU A 62 -6.57 4.89 -1.55
N ILE A 63 -6.73 5.49 -0.36
CA ILE A 63 -7.14 6.89 -0.20
C ILE A 63 -6.12 7.82 -0.87
N GLY A 64 -4.83 7.61 -0.63
CA GLY A 64 -3.76 8.38 -1.26
C GLY A 64 -3.78 8.28 -2.79
N GLY A 65 -4.05 7.08 -3.33
CA GLY A 65 -4.21 6.85 -4.76
C GLY A 65 -5.36 7.65 -5.35
N ILE A 66 -6.53 7.64 -4.69
CA ILE A 66 -7.71 8.43 -5.09
C ILE A 66 -7.36 9.93 -5.11
N ILE A 67 -6.73 10.44 -4.05
CA ILE A 67 -6.35 11.86 -3.96
C ILE A 67 -5.43 12.28 -5.11
N LEU A 68 -4.38 11.49 -5.41
CA LEU A 68 -3.45 11.79 -6.51
C LEU A 68 -4.13 11.75 -7.88
N THR A 69 -5.03 10.80 -8.10
CA THR A 69 -5.81 10.70 -9.35
C THR A 69 -6.68 11.93 -9.55
N LEU A 70 -7.41 12.35 -8.52
CA LEU A 70 -8.26 13.57 -8.57
C LEU A 70 -7.44 14.85 -8.74
N SER A 71 -6.28 14.94 -8.09
CA SER A 71 -5.39 16.08 -8.26
C SER A 71 -4.88 16.19 -9.70
N SER A 72 -4.58 15.06 -10.35
CA SER A 72 -4.03 15.04 -11.71
C SER A 72 -5.08 15.38 -12.76
N SER A 73 -6.33 14.93 -12.59
CA SER A 73 -7.43 15.27 -13.51
C SER A 73 -7.83 16.75 -13.44
N SER A 74 -7.76 17.37 -12.26
CA SER A 74 -8.05 18.80 -12.09
C SER A 74 -7.08 19.74 -12.81
N VAL A 75 -5.84 19.30 -13.04
CA VAL A 75 -4.82 20.06 -13.79
C VAL A 75 -5.10 20.03 -15.29
N PHE A 76 -5.68 18.94 -15.81
CA PHE A 76 -5.95 18.79 -17.24
C PHE A 76 -7.16 19.62 -17.72
N HIS A 77 -8.02 20.06 -16.79
CA HIS A 77 -9.21 20.87 -17.07
C HIS A 77 -9.01 22.38 -16.82
N ARG A 78 -7.80 22.84 -16.53
CA ARG A 78 -7.43 24.27 -16.51
C ARG A 78 -6.58 24.61 -17.73
#